data_AF-A0A1V6MWE0-F1
#
_entry.id   AF-A0A1V6MWE0-F1
#
_cell.length_a   1.000
_cell.length_b   1.000
_cell.length_c   1.000
_cell.angle_alpha   90.00
_cell.angle_beta   90.00
_cell.angle_gamma   90.00
#
_symmetry.space_group_name_H-M   'P 1'
#
loop_
_entity.id
_entity.type
_entity.pdbx_description
1 polymer ?
#
loop_
_entity_poly.entity_id
_entity_poly.type
_entity_poly.pdbx_seq_one_letter_code
_entity_poly.pdbx_strand_id
1 'polypeptide(L)'
;MATLQAPTPPRHIVPGDVVAAFSEYLGEWTAAQITHLDPDHQLAGVLHLDWSGPEPMSVADLGEVAPLSRTRGSFTGQPAHCHYEWVLRRSYKVIGTLPLLHEQPPNSYAFGWGMGLDLTLERRRQQGDESKWSDPWAKTITDTELNDPLAGPADPDEETRRLTVRAVQSLDCARLVERYPALTGLTLVGPVTLSTASSLNELTSLKHLMLSDVFGMTEADCLLPRRVPALESLELVSVPAEYATAMKRAWRPEEPQGVYLRIAKPRKPEWLAENLNNPLRDWDGREQISAAIYKKALAQYKATRRAVLAVLASGHSADVLTPRLVELGEQFGEAFNELDERAGFIETVEREDLYDALDAIITEAEAASGADLAWAGKGLTEGCESVRDW
;
A
#
# COMPACT_ATOMS: atom_id res chain seq x y z
N MET A 1 -14.76 14.78 35.94
CA MET A 1 -14.44 14.86 34.51
C MET A 1 -12.99 14.42 34.36
N ALA A 2 -12.75 13.17 33.92
CA ALA A 2 -11.39 12.74 33.60
C ALA A 2 -10.97 13.53 32.35
N THR A 3 -9.99 14.41 32.49
CA THR A 3 -9.29 15.00 31.34
C THR A 3 -8.73 13.85 30.52
N LEU A 4 -9.31 13.61 29.35
CA LEU A 4 -8.73 12.71 28.35
C LEU A 4 -7.34 13.27 28.05
N GLN A 5 -6.31 12.57 28.52
CA GLN A 5 -4.93 12.92 28.24
C GLN A 5 -4.75 12.89 26.73
N ALA A 6 -4.22 13.98 26.16
CA ALA A 6 -3.95 14.05 24.72
C ALA A 6 -3.07 12.85 24.34
N PRO A 7 -3.31 12.22 23.18
CA PRO A 7 -2.52 11.09 22.74
C PRO A 7 -1.05 11.53 22.64
N THR A 8 -0.13 10.64 23.04
CA THR A 8 1.31 10.89 23.01
C THR A 8 2.01 9.87 22.10
N PRO A 9 3.15 10.23 21.49
CA PRO A 9 3.99 9.29 20.75
C PRO A 9 4.28 8.00 21.56
N PRO A 10 4.20 6.80 20.94
CA PRO A 10 4.47 5.54 21.63
C PRO A 10 5.88 5.45 22.22
N ARG A 11 6.87 5.97 21.48
CA ARG A 11 8.21 6.28 21.99
C ARG A 11 8.32 7.78 22.16
N HIS A 12 8.74 8.18 23.36
CA HIS A 12 8.81 9.59 23.72
C HIS A 12 9.74 10.36 22.76
N ILE A 13 9.16 11.34 22.07
CA ILE A 13 9.83 12.35 21.25
C ILE A 13 9.17 13.70 21.53
N VAL A 14 9.94 14.78 21.49
CA VAL A 14 9.45 16.15 21.65
C VAL A 14 10.08 17.08 20.62
N PRO A 15 9.43 18.21 20.28
CA PRO A 15 10.06 19.26 19.50
C PRO A 15 11.41 19.68 20.08
N GLY A 16 12.42 19.78 19.22
CA GLY A 16 13.82 20.03 19.55
C GLY A 16 14.68 18.76 19.58
N ASP A 17 14.09 17.57 19.78
CA ASP A 17 14.84 16.32 19.79
C ASP A 17 15.55 16.09 18.45
N VAL A 18 16.81 15.68 18.52
CA VAL A 18 17.60 15.24 17.37
C VAL A 18 17.60 13.73 17.37
N VAL A 19 17.14 13.15 16.27
CA VAL A 19 17.14 11.72 16.02
C VAL A 19 18.23 11.37 15.03
N ALA A 20 18.83 10.20 15.21
CA ALA A 20 19.79 9.63 14.28
C ALA A 20 19.37 8.22 13.84
N ALA A 21 19.63 7.92 12.56
CA ALA A 21 19.42 6.60 11.97
C ALA A 21 20.48 6.33 10.89
N PHE A 22 20.81 5.05 10.73
CA PHE A 22 21.73 4.61 9.70
C PHE A 22 21.07 4.62 8.31
N SER A 23 21.73 5.23 7.33
CA SER A 23 21.31 5.23 5.93
C SER A 23 22.07 4.17 5.16
N GLU A 24 21.35 3.17 4.64
CA GLU A 24 21.95 2.15 3.75
C GLU A 24 22.50 2.77 2.46
N TYR A 25 21.89 3.86 1.98
CA TYR A 25 22.30 4.55 0.75
C TYR A 25 23.64 5.28 0.89
N LEU A 26 23.95 5.77 2.09
CA LEU A 26 25.21 6.48 2.37
C LEU A 26 26.26 5.57 3.02
N GLY A 27 25.85 4.46 3.64
CA GLY A 27 26.73 3.67 4.49
C GLY A 27 27.12 4.41 5.77
N GLU A 28 26.38 5.45 6.13
CA GLU A 28 26.68 6.38 7.23
C GLU A 28 25.41 6.67 8.04
N TRP A 29 25.60 7.15 9.27
CA TRP A 29 24.51 7.70 10.07
C TRP A 29 24.09 9.06 9.55
N THR A 30 22.80 9.36 9.68
CA THR A 30 22.18 10.63 9.32
C THR A 30 21.37 11.13 10.50
N ALA A 31 21.01 12.42 10.48
CA ALA A 31 20.27 13.04 11.57
C ALA A 31 19.09 13.88 11.07
N ALA A 32 18.07 13.98 11.92
CA ALA A 32 16.92 14.85 11.72
C ALA A 32 16.49 15.48 13.06
N GLN A 33 15.84 16.64 13.00
CA GLN A 33 15.25 17.28 14.17
C GLN A 33 13.73 17.13 14.15
N ILE A 34 13.15 16.75 15.29
CA ILE A 34 11.71 16.84 15.53
C ILE A 34 11.36 18.31 15.75
N THR A 35 10.46 18.84 14.95
CA THR A 35 10.10 20.27 14.99
C THR A 35 8.69 20.50 15.53
N HIS A 36 7.78 19.56 15.25
CA HIS A 36 6.35 19.68 15.57
C HIS A 36 5.77 18.33 15.92
N LEU A 37 4.71 18.32 16.74
CA LEU A 37 3.85 17.17 16.96
C LEU A 37 2.41 17.60 16.69
N ASP A 38 1.68 16.77 15.96
CA ASP A 38 0.25 16.90 15.68
C ASP A 38 -0.48 15.71 16.33
N PRO A 39 -1.04 15.89 17.54
CA PRO A 39 -1.75 14.83 18.24
C PRO A 39 -3.06 14.39 17.59
N ASP A 40 -3.70 15.25 16.81
CA ASP A 40 -4.99 14.97 16.19
C ASP A 40 -4.83 13.96 15.05
N HIS A 41 -3.74 14.10 14.29
CA HIS A 41 -3.42 13.20 13.17
C HIS A 41 -2.31 12.19 13.48
N GLN A 42 -1.74 12.23 14.70
CA GLN A 42 -0.65 11.35 15.12
C GLN A 42 0.62 11.51 14.25
N LEU A 43 0.96 12.76 13.92
CA LEU A 43 2.08 13.10 13.04
C LEU A 43 3.19 13.85 13.79
N ALA A 44 4.42 13.70 13.30
CA ALA A 44 5.58 14.46 13.73
C ALA A 44 6.16 15.22 12.53
N GLY A 45 6.48 16.50 12.71
CA GLY A 45 7.23 17.27 11.73
C GLY A 45 8.71 16.97 11.87
N VAL A 46 9.32 16.37 10.85
CA VAL A 46 10.72 15.91 10.87
C VAL A 46 11.52 16.71 9.85
N LEU A 47 12.54 17.41 10.34
CA LEU A 47 13.45 18.24 9.56
C LEU A 47 14.76 17.50 9.34
N HIS A 48 15.06 17.11 8.11
CA HIS A 48 16.30 16.41 7.80
C HIS A 48 17.48 17.40 7.90
N LEU A 49 18.58 16.97 8.50
CA LEU A 49 19.80 17.78 8.64
C LEU A 49 20.77 17.45 7.51
N ASP A 50 21.54 18.45 7.07
CA ASP A 50 22.66 18.26 6.15
C ASP A 50 23.87 17.69 6.90
N TRP A 51 23.72 16.45 7.37
CA TRP A 51 24.72 15.76 8.15
C TRP A 51 24.72 14.26 7.87
N SER A 52 25.92 13.71 7.66
CA SER A 52 26.16 12.28 7.79
C SER A 52 27.57 11.99 8.31
N GLY A 53 27.74 10.83 8.92
CA GLY A 53 29.05 10.40 9.39
C GLY A 53 29.01 9.10 10.21
N PRO A 54 30.03 8.88 11.06
CA PRO A 54 30.04 7.78 12.01
C PRO A 54 28.85 7.83 12.97
N GLU A 55 28.61 6.73 13.69
CA GLU A 55 27.52 6.66 14.67
C GLU A 55 27.61 7.77 15.73
N PRO A 56 26.65 8.71 15.78
CA PRO A 56 26.68 9.78 16.75
C PRO A 56 26.15 9.27 18.10
N MET A 57 26.79 9.66 19.19
CA MET A 57 26.35 9.35 20.56
C MET A 57 25.62 10.53 21.19
N SER A 58 25.89 11.74 20.71
CA SER A 58 25.27 12.98 21.18
C SER A 58 25.17 14.05 20.09
N VAL A 59 24.38 15.11 20.33
CA VAL A 59 24.33 16.29 19.45
C VAL A 59 25.69 16.98 19.25
N ALA A 60 26.63 16.82 20.17
CA ALA A 60 27.97 17.39 20.03
C ALA A 60 28.79 16.73 18.91
N ASP A 61 28.50 15.45 18.60
CA ASP A 61 29.22 14.70 17.56
C ASP A 61 28.85 15.17 16.15
N LEU A 62 27.76 15.94 16.02
CA LEU A 62 27.30 16.46 14.74
C LEU A 62 28.06 17.71 14.31
N GLY A 63 28.71 18.42 15.25
CA GLY A 63 29.31 19.73 14.99
C GLY A 63 28.28 20.80 14.66
N GLU A 64 28.62 21.71 13.75
CA GLU A 64 27.67 22.69 13.21
C GLU A 64 26.77 22.03 12.16
N VAL A 65 25.46 21.96 12.44
CA VAL A 65 24.46 21.38 11.54
C VAL A 65 23.48 22.43 11.05
N ALA A 66 23.07 22.26 9.78
CA ALA A 66 22.06 23.07 9.13
C ALA A 66 20.92 22.18 8.60
N PRO A 67 19.72 22.75 8.38
CA PRO A 67 18.67 22.06 7.65
C PRO A 67 19.13 21.66 6.24
N LEU A 68 18.82 20.43 5.84
CA LEU A 68 19.04 19.99 4.46
C LEU A 68 18.14 20.80 3.53
N SER A 69 18.74 21.53 2.59
CA SER A 69 18.00 22.35 1.62
C SER A 69 17.83 21.63 0.28
N ARG A 70 16.62 21.66 -0.28
CA ARG A 70 16.32 21.04 -1.57
C ARG A 70 16.79 21.92 -2.72
N THR A 71 17.54 21.36 -3.66
CA THR A 71 18.11 22.14 -4.77
C THR A 71 17.28 22.11 -6.06
N ARG A 72 16.23 21.27 -6.14
CA ARG A 72 15.41 21.11 -7.34
C ARG A 72 13.95 20.69 -7.04
N GLY A 73 13.04 21.05 -7.95
CA GLY A 73 11.62 20.68 -7.91
C GLY A 73 10.72 21.82 -7.45
N SER A 74 9.43 21.53 -7.23
CA SER A 74 8.45 22.51 -6.75
C SER A 74 8.79 23.11 -5.38
N PHE A 75 9.75 22.51 -4.66
CA PHE A 75 10.18 22.89 -3.31
C PHE A 75 11.65 23.38 -3.28
N THR A 76 12.20 23.84 -4.41
CA THR A 76 13.57 24.39 -4.47
C THR A 76 13.77 25.51 -3.44
N GLY A 77 14.87 25.44 -2.69
CA GLY A 77 15.23 26.39 -1.63
C GLY A 77 14.51 26.17 -0.30
N GLN A 78 13.57 25.22 -0.22
CA GLN A 78 12.91 24.85 1.03
C GLN A 78 13.69 23.75 1.75
N PRO A 79 13.64 23.71 3.10
CA PRO A 79 14.22 22.62 3.85
C PRO A 79 13.50 21.29 3.54
N ALA A 80 14.23 20.19 3.62
CA ALA A 80 13.68 18.83 3.60
C ALA A 80 12.93 18.59 4.91
N HIS A 81 11.65 18.97 4.91
CA HIS A 81 10.78 19.00 6.07
C HIS A 81 9.41 18.43 5.74
N CYS A 82 9.04 17.33 6.42
CA CYS A 82 7.82 16.58 6.14
C CYS A 82 7.13 16.16 7.43
N HIS A 83 5.81 15.98 7.35
CA HIS A 83 5.04 15.22 8.32
C HIS A 83 5.25 13.73 8.10
N TYR A 84 5.58 13.01 9.18
CA TYR A 84 5.64 11.55 9.24
C TYR A 84 4.79 11.02 10.38
N GLU A 85 4.60 9.70 10.45
CA GLU A 85 3.93 9.07 11.58
C GLU A 85 4.74 9.32 12.85
N TRP A 86 4.12 9.72 13.97
CA TRP A 86 4.86 10.08 15.20
C TRP A 86 5.44 8.89 15.98
N VAL A 87 5.78 7.80 15.30
CA VAL A 87 6.39 6.61 15.89
C VAL A 87 7.88 6.59 15.56
N LEU A 88 8.71 6.84 16.56
CA LEU A 88 10.17 6.72 16.41
C LEU A 88 10.56 5.25 16.22
N ARG A 89 10.99 4.90 15.01
CA ARG A 89 11.30 3.52 14.61
C ARG A 89 12.41 2.92 15.47
N ARG A 90 12.40 1.60 15.64
CA ARG A 90 13.34 0.87 16.55
C ARG A 90 14.80 1.11 16.18
N SER A 91 15.08 1.23 14.88
CA SER A 91 16.42 1.52 14.35
C SER A 91 16.89 2.96 14.60
N TYR A 92 16.05 3.82 15.19
CA TYR A 92 16.30 5.24 15.40
C TYR A 92 16.55 5.49 16.89
N LYS A 93 17.44 6.46 17.14
CA LYS A 93 17.80 6.89 18.50
C LYS A 93 17.73 8.40 18.62
N VAL A 94 17.26 8.87 19.78
CA VAL A 94 17.39 10.27 20.17
C VAL A 94 18.80 10.47 20.71
N ILE A 95 19.51 11.46 20.20
CA ILE A 95 20.91 11.77 20.58
C ILE A 95 21.04 13.09 21.34
N GLY A 96 19.93 13.74 21.66
CA GLY A 96 19.88 14.97 22.44
C GLY A 96 18.90 15.96 21.83
N THR A 97 19.02 17.22 22.21
CA THR A 97 18.08 18.29 21.85
C THR A 97 18.88 19.49 21.33
N LEU A 98 18.36 20.13 20.29
CA LEU A 98 18.85 21.41 19.78
C LEU A 98 17.72 22.44 19.78
N PRO A 99 18.03 23.75 19.83
CA PRO A 99 17.05 24.79 19.47
C PRO A 99 16.46 24.49 18.09
N LEU A 100 15.18 24.82 17.90
CA LEU A 100 14.52 24.58 16.62
C LEU A 100 15.25 25.33 15.49
N LEU A 101 15.73 24.58 14.51
CA LEU A 101 16.32 25.15 13.30
C LEU A 101 15.25 25.60 12.30
N HIS A 102 14.01 25.14 12.49
CA HIS A 102 12.85 25.53 11.70
C HIS A 102 11.59 25.54 12.57
N GLU A 103 10.89 26.68 12.59
CA GLU A 103 9.72 26.91 13.46
C GLU A 103 8.37 26.76 12.73
N GLN A 104 8.36 26.76 11.40
CA GLN A 104 7.11 26.61 10.66
C GLN A 104 6.75 25.12 10.55
N PRO A 105 5.46 24.76 10.57
CA PRO A 105 5.04 23.39 10.36
C PRO A 105 5.34 22.95 8.92
N PRO A 106 5.57 21.63 8.69
CA PRO A 106 5.75 21.12 7.34
C PRO A 106 4.46 21.28 6.52
N ASN A 107 4.61 21.44 5.21
CA ASN A 107 3.50 21.51 4.25
C ASN A 107 3.40 20.25 3.38
N SER A 108 4.17 19.22 3.70
CA SER A 108 4.27 17.97 2.95
C SER A 108 4.20 16.77 3.87
N TYR A 109 3.79 15.62 3.32
CA TYR A 109 3.57 14.38 4.05
C TYR A 109 4.38 13.26 3.40
N ALA A 110 4.95 12.38 4.23
CA ALA A 110 5.64 11.19 3.79
C ALA A 110 5.48 10.06 4.82
N PHE A 111 5.80 8.84 4.42
CA PHE A 111 5.69 7.64 5.27
C PHE A 111 7.06 7.01 5.48
N GLY A 112 7.24 6.33 6.61
CA GLY A 112 8.44 5.50 6.87
C GLY A 112 9.74 6.24 7.18
N TRP A 113 9.70 7.55 7.44
CA TRP A 113 10.84 8.37 7.87
C TRP A 113 12.10 8.22 7.01
N GLY A 114 12.02 8.11 5.67
CA GLY A 114 13.12 7.79 4.74
C GLY A 114 14.44 8.57 4.89
N MET A 115 15.15 8.34 6.01
CA MET A 115 16.31 9.08 6.48
C MET A 115 17.49 8.79 5.57
N GLY A 116 18.17 9.86 5.17
CA GLY A 116 19.31 9.79 4.28
C GLY A 116 18.99 9.70 2.80
N LEU A 117 17.77 9.32 2.36
CA LEU A 117 17.43 9.32 0.93
C LEU A 117 17.51 10.74 0.35
N ASP A 118 16.87 11.72 1.00
CA ASP A 118 16.93 13.12 0.57
C ASP A 118 18.39 13.62 0.51
N LEU A 119 19.22 13.30 1.50
CA LEU A 119 20.64 13.70 1.53
C LEU A 119 21.45 13.01 0.42
N THR A 120 21.21 11.72 0.16
CA THR A 120 21.83 11.00 -0.96
C THR A 120 21.48 11.65 -2.29
N LEU A 121 20.20 12.00 -2.49
CA LEU A 121 19.75 12.64 -3.72
C LEU A 121 20.37 14.03 -3.91
N GLU A 122 20.45 14.84 -2.85
CA GLU A 122 21.11 16.15 -2.94
C GLU A 122 22.61 16.03 -3.22
N ARG A 123 23.32 15.08 -2.59
CA ARG A 123 24.75 14.85 -2.85
C ARG A 123 25.03 14.39 -4.28
N ARG A 124 24.21 13.47 -4.82
CA ARG A 124 24.31 13.06 -6.24
C ARG A 124 24.19 14.27 -7.17
N ARG A 125 23.24 15.17 -6.90
CA ARG A 125 23.05 16.38 -7.70
C ARG A 125 24.22 17.36 -7.58
N GLN A 126 24.75 17.57 -6.37
CA GLN A 126 25.94 18.42 -6.17
C GLN A 126 27.16 17.90 -6.93
N GLN A 127 27.23 16.58 -7.16
CA GLN A 127 28.26 15.94 -7.98
C GLN A 127 27.94 15.97 -9.50
N GLY A 128 26.82 16.57 -9.90
CA GLY A 128 26.40 16.69 -11.30
C GLY A 128 25.66 15.47 -11.86
N ASP A 129 25.27 14.50 -11.03
CA ASP A 129 24.47 13.36 -11.45
C ASP A 129 22.97 13.73 -11.49
N GLU A 130 22.46 13.92 -12.70
CA GLU A 130 21.05 14.20 -12.96
C GLU A 130 20.23 12.98 -13.38
N SER A 131 20.80 11.77 -13.31
CA SER A 131 20.08 10.57 -13.71
C SER A 131 18.85 10.32 -12.81
N LYS A 132 17.80 9.73 -13.40
CA LYS A 132 16.61 9.34 -12.66
C LYS A 132 17.02 8.37 -11.54
N TRP A 133 16.66 8.71 -10.29
CA TRP A 133 16.91 7.82 -9.16
C TRP A 133 16.19 6.48 -9.35
N SER A 134 16.94 5.40 -9.17
CA SER A 134 16.42 4.05 -8.98
C SER A 134 17.06 3.50 -7.72
N ASP A 135 16.26 2.90 -6.85
CA ASP A 135 16.78 2.24 -5.66
C ASP A 135 17.48 0.94 -6.10
N PRO A 136 18.80 0.79 -5.87
CA PRO A 136 19.57 -0.36 -6.37
C PRO A 136 19.18 -1.68 -5.72
N TRP A 137 18.50 -1.65 -4.57
CA TRP A 137 18.08 -2.85 -3.84
C TRP A 137 16.56 -3.09 -3.91
N ALA A 138 15.84 -2.29 -4.71
CA ALA A 138 14.40 -2.43 -4.88
C ALA A 138 14.06 -3.21 -6.16
N LYS A 139 13.11 -4.13 -6.04
CA LYS A 139 12.58 -4.93 -7.14
C LYS A 139 11.06 -4.89 -7.12
N THR A 140 10.46 -4.80 -8.29
CA THR A 140 9.02 -5.00 -8.48
C THR A 140 8.82 -6.29 -9.25
N ILE A 141 7.82 -7.09 -8.88
CA ILE A 141 7.39 -8.28 -9.62
C ILE A 141 5.89 -8.17 -9.92
N THR A 142 5.50 -8.51 -11.14
CA THR A 142 4.09 -8.63 -11.59
C THR A 142 3.77 -10.00 -12.18
N ASP A 143 2.49 -10.34 -12.44
CA ASP A 143 2.06 -11.66 -12.96
C ASP A 143 2.92 -12.19 -14.12
N THR A 144 3.18 -11.32 -15.11
CA THR A 144 3.97 -11.65 -16.31
C THR A 144 5.39 -12.11 -15.97
N GLU A 145 5.93 -11.63 -14.86
CA GLU A 145 7.26 -11.95 -14.33
C GLU A 145 7.19 -12.98 -13.20
N LEU A 146 6.03 -13.51 -12.81
CA LEU A 146 5.95 -14.55 -11.78
C LEU A 146 5.96 -15.97 -12.36
N ASN A 147 5.58 -16.08 -13.64
CA ASN A 147 5.56 -17.34 -14.40
C ASN A 147 6.96 -17.96 -14.64
N ASP A 148 8.07 -17.29 -14.31
CA ASP A 148 9.43 -17.78 -14.55
C ASP A 148 10.36 -17.76 -13.30
N PRO A 149 10.62 -16.62 -12.62
CA PRO A 149 11.59 -16.54 -11.51
C PRO A 149 11.13 -17.10 -10.16
N LEU A 150 9.83 -17.25 -9.92
CA LEU A 150 9.27 -18.00 -8.78
C LEU A 150 8.67 -19.34 -9.22
N ALA A 151 8.85 -19.76 -10.48
CA ALA A 151 8.31 -21.01 -11.01
C ALA A 151 9.35 -22.15 -11.02
N GLY A 152 10.66 -21.86 -11.10
CA GLY A 152 11.76 -22.85 -11.00
C GLY A 152 12.64 -22.75 -9.74
N PRO A 153 13.54 -23.73 -9.49
CA PRO A 153 14.64 -23.57 -8.54
C PRO A 153 15.61 -22.51 -9.10
N ALA A 154 15.76 -21.41 -8.40
CA ALA A 154 16.65 -20.33 -8.79
C ALA A 154 17.50 -19.91 -7.60
N ASP A 155 18.74 -19.53 -7.86
CA ASP A 155 19.68 -19.12 -6.82
C ASP A 155 19.11 -17.98 -5.98
N PRO A 156 19.42 -17.91 -4.67
CA PRO A 156 18.98 -16.83 -3.82
C PRO A 156 19.49 -15.47 -4.36
N ASP A 157 18.57 -14.51 -4.49
CA ASP A 157 18.82 -13.11 -4.81
C ASP A 157 19.07 -12.38 -3.49
N GLU A 158 20.35 -12.30 -3.11
CA GLU A 158 20.80 -11.65 -1.87
C GLU A 158 20.93 -10.12 -2.02
N GLU A 159 20.88 -9.60 -3.24
CA GLU A 159 21.00 -8.16 -3.51
C GLU A 159 19.67 -7.44 -3.29
N THR A 160 18.55 -8.08 -3.60
CA THR A 160 17.22 -7.49 -3.41
C THR A 160 16.87 -7.39 -1.93
N ARG A 161 16.69 -6.16 -1.44
CA ARG A 161 16.28 -5.88 -0.05
C ARG A 161 14.85 -5.39 0.07
N ARG A 162 14.31 -4.76 -0.97
CA ARG A 162 12.94 -4.22 -1.00
C ARG A 162 12.18 -4.82 -2.16
N LEU A 163 11.16 -5.62 -1.85
CA LEU A 163 10.35 -6.29 -2.86
C LEU A 163 8.93 -5.74 -2.86
N THR A 164 8.45 -5.32 -4.03
CA THR A 164 7.04 -5.02 -4.26
C THR A 164 6.45 -6.04 -5.22
N VAL A 165 5.39 -6.73 -4.79
CA VAL A 165 4.64 -7.67 -5.64
C VAL A 165 3.25 -7.08 -5.86
N ARG A 166 2.83 -6.98 -7.12
CA ARG A 166 1.50 -6.48 -7.50
C ARG A 166 0.95 -7.23 -8.70
N ALA A 167 -0.38 -7.22 -8.86
CA ALA A 167 -1.06 -7.90 -9.97
C ALA A 167 -0.65 -9.39 -10.03
N VAL A 168 -0.84 -10.12 -8.93
CA VAL A 168 -0.50 -11.54 -8.81
C VAL A 168 -1.65 -12.23 -8.09
N GLN A 169 -2.20 -13.29 -8.67
CA GLN A 169 -3.35 -13.96 -8.06
C GLN A 169 -2.97 -14.80 -6.84
N SER A 170 -1.83 -15.48 -6.89
CA SER A 170 -1.35 -16.36 -5.83
C SER A 170 0.16 -16.28 -5.62
N LEU A 171 0.61 -16.36 -4.37
CA LEU A 171 2.02 -16.26 -4.02
C LEU A 171 2.40 -17.31 -2.97
N ASP A 172 3.42 -18.11 -3.26
CA ASP A 172 4.02 -19.06 -2.31
C ASP A 172 5.10 -18.37 -1.48
N CYS A 173 4.83 -18.16 -0.19
CA CYS A 173 5.74 -17.45 0.68
C CYS A 173 7.03 -18.22 0.99
N ALA A 174 7.00 -19.57 1.00
CA ALA A 174 8.20 -20.36 1.20
C ALA A 174 9.21 -20.13 0.06
N ARG A 175 8.73 -20.12 -1.18
CA ARG A 175 9.57 -19.83 -2.36
C ARG A 175 10.06 -18.38 -2.38
N LEU A 176 9.22 -17.44 -1.96
CA LEU A 176 9.62 -16.03 -1.84
C LEU A 176 10.79 -15.88 -0.86
N VAL A 177 10.72 -16.54 0.30
CA VAL A 177 11.79 -16.48 1.31
C VAL A 177 13.06 -17.16 0.82
N GLU A 178 12.95 -18.33 0.18
CA GLU A 178 14.10 -19.03 -0.41
C GLU A 178 14.81 -18.16 -1.45
N ARG A 179 14.03 -17.49 -2.30
CA ARG A 179 14.55 -16.65 -3.37
C ARG A 179 15.09 -15.31 -2.88
N TYR A 180 14.47 -14.71 -1.87
CA TYR A 180 14.81 -13.37 -1.38
C TYR A 180 15.07 -13.38 0.14
N PRO A 181 16.13 -14.06 0.61
CA PRO A 181 16.38 -14.22 2.05
C PRO A 181 16.82 -12.91 2.74
N ALA A 182 17.32 -11.95 1.98
CA ALA A 182 17.87 -10.68 2.48
C ALA A 182 16.86 -9.53 2.58
N LEU A 183 15.55 -9.81 2.44
CA LEU A 183 14.52 -8.76 2.44
C LEU A 183 14.48 -7.99 3.77
N THR A 184 14.55 -6.67 3.65
CA THR A 184 14.27 -5.70 4.70
C THR A 184 12.92 -5.01 4.51
N GLY A 185 12.36 -5.04 3.30
CA GLY A 185 11.02 -4.53 3.00
C GLY A 185 10.24 -5.43 2.05
N LEU A 186 8.99 -5.73 2.42
CA LEU A 186 8.05 -6.48 1.57
C LEU A 186 6.74 -5.72 1.46
N THR A 187 6.32 -5.43 0.22
CA THR A 187 5.03 -4.82 -0.10
C THR A 187 4.27 -5.74 -1.03
N LEU A 188 3.09 -6.17 -0.60
CA LEU A 188 2.18 -7.00 -1.40
C LEU A 188 0.91 -6.20 -1.66
N VAL A 189 0.59 -5.97 -2.94
CA VAL A 189 -0.59 -5.22 -3.37
C VAL A 189 -1.45 -6.11 -4.25
N GLY A 190 -2.64 -6.40 -3.74
CA GLY A 190 -3.53 -7.41 -4.27
C GLY A 190 -4.59 -6.93 -5.25
N PRO A 191 -5.49 -7.86 -5.60
CA PRO A 191 -5.84 -9.07 -4.85
C PRO A 191 -4.77 -10.17 -4.95
N VAL A 192 -4.22 -10.65 -3.82
CA VAL A 192 -3.25 -11.77 -3.78
C VAL A 192 -3.69 -12.81 -2.74
N THR A 193 -3.66 -14.09 -3.09
CA THR A 193 -3.82 -15.19 -2.12
C THR A 193 -2.46 -15.79 -1.75
N LEU A 194 -2.13 -15.84 -0.47
CA LEU A 194 -0.89 -16.44 0.01
C LEU A 194 -1.06 -17.93 0.29
N SER A 195 -0.10 -18.73 -0.15
CA SER A 195 0.16 -20.06 0.39
C SER A 195 1.42 -20.02 1.26
N THR A 196 1.53 -20.96 2.21
CA THR A 196 2.69 -21.09 3.13
C THR A 196 3.05 -19.79 3.86
N ALA A 197 2.09 -18.90 4.13
CA ALA A 197 2.30 -17.54 4.64
C ALA A 197 3.13 -17.49 5.94
N SER A 198 3.01 -18.51 6.80
CA SER A 198 3.85 -18.66 7.99
C SER A 198 5.36 -18.58 7.72
N SER A 199 5.83 -18.97 6.52
CA SER A 199 7.26 -18.92 6.13
C SER A 199 7.84 -17.52 6.15
N LEU A 200 7.02 -16.45 6.07
CA LEU A 200 7.51 -15.08 6.25
C LEU A 200 8.18 -14.85 7.62
N ASN A 201 7.94 -15.72 8.61
CA ASN A 201 8.66 -15.73 9.91
C ASN A 201 10.15 -16.12 9.80
N GLU A 202 10.65 -16.44 8.62
CA GLU A 202 12.06 -16.74 8.35
C GLU A 202 12.86 -15.49 7.93
N LEU A 203 12.17 -14.41 7.52
CA LEU A 203 12.79 -13.14 7.13
C LEU A 203 13.24 -12.32 8.36
N THR A 204 14.28 -12.79 9.04
CA THR A 204 14.74 -12.19 10.31
C THR A 204 15.19 -10.73 10.19
N SER A 205 15.59 -10.30 8.99
CA SER A 205 16.01 -8.93 8.65
C SER A 205 14.86 -8.01 8.21
N LEU A 206 13.61 -8.52 8.14
CA LEU A 206 12.46 -7.74 7.66
C LEU A 206 12.17 -6.58 8.61
N LYS A 207 12.24 -5.35 8.08
CA LYS A 207 11.95 -4.10 8.79
C LYS A 207 10.56 -3.56 8.46
N HIS A 208 10.11 -3.73 7.22
CA HIS A 208 8.85 -3.18 6.73
C HIS A 208 8.00 -4.27 6.06
N LEU A 209 6.75 -4.40 6.50
CA LEU A 209 5.74 -5.21 5.83
C LEU A 209 4.50 -4.35 5.54
N MET A 210 4.10 -4.30 4.28
CA MET A 210 2.84 -3.72 3.84
C MET A 210 2.03 -4.76 3.06
N LEU A 211 0.83 -5.06 3.53
CA LEU A 211 -0.15 -5.91 2.85
C LEU A 211 -1.39 -5.08 2.52
N SER A 212 -1.77 -5.02 1.24
CA SER A 212 -3.03 -4.46 0.78
C SER A 212 -3.78 -5.46 -0.08
N ASP A 213 -5.01 -5.81 0.29
CA ASP A 213 -5.85 -6.78 -0.45
C ASP A 213 -5.19 -8.17 -0.58
N VAL A 214 -4.63 -8.64 0.53
CA VAL A 214 -3.94 -9.92 0.61
C VAL A 214 -4.74 -10.88 1.49
N PHE A 215 -4.98 -12.09 0.98
CA PHE A 215 -5.91 -13.08 1.55
C PHE A 215 -5.27 -14.48 1.64
N GLY A 216 -6.00 -15.43 2.22
CA GLY A 216 -5.54 -16.82 2.43
C GLY A 216 -4.87 -17.05 3.78
N MET A 217 -4.59 -16.00 4.55
CA MET A 217 -3.96 -16.11 5.87
C MET A 217 -4.97 -16.34 7.00
N THR A 218 -4.55 -17.14 7.98
CA THR A 218 -5.26 -17.44 9.23
C THR A 218 -4.45 -16.99 10.44
N GLU A 219 -4.96 -17.16 11.67
CA GLU A 219 -4.18 -16.87 12.88
C GLU A 219 -2.82 -17.62 12.92
N ALA A 220 -2.74 -18.84 12.36
CA ALA A 220 -1.52 -19.65 12.36
C ALA A 220 -0.37 -19.03 11.52
N ASP A 221 -0.71 -18.15 10.59
CA ASP A 221 0.23 -17.52 9.66
C ASP A 221 0.83 -16.21 10.19
N CYS A 222 0.46 -15.80 11.40
CA CYS A 222 0.91 -14.52 11.95
C CYS A 222 2.45 -14.43 12.03
N LEU A 223 2.97 -13.26 11.69
CA LEU A 223 4.34 -12.90 12.02
C LEU A 223 4.46 -12.71 13.52
N LEU A 224 5.50 -13.32 14.10
CA LEU A 224 5.76 -13.27 15.54
C LEU A 224 6.94 -12.33 15.82
N PRO A 225 6.85 -11.40 16.79
CA PRO A 225 7.96 -10.49 17.11
C PRO A 225 9.30 -11.17 17.37
N ARG A 226 9.29 -12.34 18.01
CA ARG A 226 10.50 -13.15 18.28
C ARG A 226 11.15 -13.76 17.03
N ARG A 227 10.41 -13.89 15.93
CA ARG A 227 10.85 -14.52 14.68
C ARG A 227 11.34 -13.48 13.67
N VAL A 228 10.71 -12.30 13.67
CA VAL A 228 11.07 -11.16 12.83
C VAL A 228 11.43 -9.95 13.70
N PRO A 229 12.52 -10.04 14.49
CA PRO A 229 12.82 -9.05 15.53
C PRO A 229 13.25 -7.68 14.97
N ALA A 230 13.55 -7.57 13.67
CA ALA A 230 13.90 -6.30 13.03
C ALA A 230 12.69 -5.46 12.59
N LEU A 231 11.46 -6.01 12.66
CA LEU A 231 10.28 -5.35 12.14
C LEU A 231 10.01 -4.06 12.92
N GLU A 232 9.80 -2.96 12.20
CA GLU A 232 9.52 -1.63 12.73
C GLU A 232 8.38 -0.91 11.99
N SER A 233 7.88 -1.47 10.89
CA SER A 233 6.65 -1.05 10.20
C SER A 233 5.80 -2.24 9.82
N LEU A 234 4.56 -2.25 10.29
CA LEU A 234 3.56 -3.26 9.94
C LEU A 234 2.26 -2.58 9.52
N GLU A 235 1.93 -2.70 8.24
CA GLU A 235 0.73 -2.13 7.65
C GLU A 235 -0.11 -3.22 7.01
N LEU A 236 -1.35 -3.36 7.50
CA LEU A 236 -2.31 -4.35 7.05
C LEU A 236 -3.59 -3.63 6.63
N VAL A 237 -3.88 -3.62 5.33
CA VAL A 237 -5.08 -3.02 4.76
C VAL A 237 -5.84 -4.10 4.01
N SER A 238 -7.13 -4.27 4.31
CA SER A 238 -7.98 -5.22 3.56
C SER A 238 -7.42 -6.67 3.61
N VAL A 239 -7.16 -7.17 4.83
CA VAL A 239 -6.72 -8.57 5.08
C VAL A 239 -7.77 -9.33 5.89
N PRO A 240 -7.73 -10.68 5.98
CA PRO A 240 -8.69 -11.46 6.79
C PRO A 240 -8.76 -10.97 8.24
N ALA A 241 -9.97 -10.82 8.77
CA ALA A 241 -10.22 -10.23 10.08
C ALA A 241 -9.61 -11.04 11.24
N GLU A 242 -9.57 -12.37 11.10
CA GLU A 242 -8.90 -13.27 12.04
C GLU A 242 -7.39 -12.99 12.09
N TYR A 243 -6.74 -12.98 10.92
CA TYR A 243 -5.31 -12.64 10.78
C TYR A 243 -5.01 -11.24 11.33
N ALA A 244 -5.78 -10.22 10.93
CA ALA A 244 -5.63 -8.85 11.41
C ALA A 244 -5.71 -8.77 12.95
N THR A 245 -6.66 -9.48 13.56
CA THR A 245 -6.85 -9.49 15.01
C THR A 245 -5.68 -10.16 15.73
N ALA A 246 -5.21 -11.28 15.21
CA ALA A 246 -4.07 -12.00 15.76
C ALA A 246 -2.75 -11.20 15.62
N MET A 247 -2.51 -10.58 14.46
CA MET A 247 -1.38 -9.67 14.23
C MET A 247 -1.44 -8.47 15.18
N LYS A 248 -2.61 -7.85 15.35
CA LYS A 248 -2.79 -6.74 16.31
C LYS A 248 -2.40 -7.17 17.72
N ARG A 249 -2.86 -8.34 18.17
CA ARG A 249 -2.56 -8.87 19.51
C ARG A 249 -1.06 -9.15 19.68
N ALA A 250 -0.39 -9.63 18.64
CA ALA A 250 1.04 -9.94 18.67
C ALA A 250 1.93 -8.68 18.67
N TRP A 251 1.57 -7.66 17.88
CA TRP A 251 2.45 -6.51 17.61
C TRP A 251 2.13 -5.24 18.40
N ARG A 252 0.93 -5.11 18.95
CA ARG A 252 0.57 -3.96 19.80
C ARG A 252 1.53 -3.73 21.00
N PRO A 253 2.04 -4.77 21.69
CA PRO A 253 3.05 -4.59 22.74
C PRO A 253 4.40 -4.05 22.24
N GLU A 254 4.67 -4.11 20.93
CA GLU A 254 5.91 -3.64 20.31
C GLU A 254 5.81 -2.17 19.87
N GLU A 255 4.62 -1.54 19.87
CA GLU A 255 4.47 -0.12 19.51
C GLU A 255 5.32 0.80 20.40
N PRO A 256 5.33 0.66 21.75
CA PRO A 256 6.22 1.44 22.61
C PRO A 256 7.71 1.11 22.42
N GLN A 257 8.04 0.02 21.72
CA GLN A 257 9.41 -0.33 21.37
C GLN A 257 9.84 0.25 20.01
N GLY A 258 8.94 0.95 19.31
CA GLY A 258 9.22 1.64 18.04
C GLY A 258 8.69 0.92 16.80
N VAL A 259 7.69 0.04 16.95
CA VAL A 259 6.95 -0.51 15.81
C VAL A 259 5.78 0.41 15.47
N TYR A 260 5.71 0.83 14.21
CA TYR A 260 4.48 1.43 13.68
C TYR A 260 3.51 0.33 13.28
N LEU A 261 2.29 0.40 13.78
CA LEU A 261 1.24 -0.57 13.50
C LEU A 261 0.02 0.14 12.90
N ARG A 262 -0.29 -0.16 11.63
CA ARG A 262 -1.52 0.28 10.98
C ARG A 262 -2.32 -0.93 10.53
N ILE A 263 -3.54 -1.06 11.05
CA ILE A 263 -4.48 -2.10 10.64
C ILE A 263 -5.78 -1.42 10.24
N ALA A 264 -6.16 -1.56 8.97
CA ALA A 264 -7.36 -0.94 8.40
C ALA A 264 -8.15 -1.95 7.57
N LYS A 265 -9.48 -1.77 7.54
CA LYS A 265 -10.41 -2.57 6.73
C LYS A 265 -10.27 -4.11 6.92
N PRO A 266 -10.21 -4.66 8.15
CA PRO A 266 -10.19 -6.12 8.33
C PRO A 266 -11.46 -6.76 7.72
N ARG A 267 -11.29 -7.79 6.89
CA ARG A 267 -12.35 -8.40 6.09
C ARG A 267 -12.89 -9.67 6.76
N LYS A 268 -14.18 -9.70 7.04
CA LYS A 268 -14.84 -10.87 7.63
C LYS A 268 -14.99 -12.00 6.58
N PRO A 269 -15.10 -13.27 7.01
CA PRO A 269 -15.29 -14.39 6.08
C PRO A 269 -16.47 -14.20 5.13
N GLU A 270 -17.60 -13.65 5.60
CA GLU A 270 -18.78 -13.40 4.77
C GLU A 270 -18.50 -12.33 3.71
N TRP A 271 -17.76 -11.27 4.06
CA TRP A 271 -17.34 -10.24 3.11
C TRP A 271 -16.43 -10.84 2.04
N LEU A 272 -15.47 -11.69 2.43
CA LEU A 272 -14.53 -12.33 1.50
C LEU A 272 -15.27 -13.23 0.52
N ALA A 273 -16.17 -14.10 1.01
CA ALA A 273 -16.97 -14.98 0.16
C ALA A 273 -17.79 -14.22 -0.89
N GLU A 274 -18.27 -13.02 -0.54
CA GLU A 274 -19.09 -12.20 -1.43
C GLU A 274 -18.31 -11.25 -2.35
N ASN A 275 -17.08 -10.86 -1.98
CA ASN A 275 -16.35 -9.76 -2.63
C ASN A 275 -14.97 -10.12 -3.18
N LEU A 276 -14.44 -11.32 -2.93
CA LEU A 276 -13.11 -11.69 -3.40
C LEU A 276 -12.96 -11.51 -4.93
N ASN A 277 -13.98 -11.96 -5.66
CA ASN A 277 -14.05 -11.88 -7.12
C ASN A 277 -14.90 -10.69 -7.61
N ASN A 278 -15.18 -9.71 -6.75
CA ASN A 278 -15.90 -8.51 -7.13
C ASN A 278 -14.91 -7.44 -7.63
N PRO A 279 -14.96 -7.03 -8.92
CA PRO A 279 -14.09 -6.00 -9.48
C PRO A 279 -14.24 -4.65 -8.77
N LEU A 280 -15.44 -4.33 -8.27
CA LEU A 280 -15.72 -3.07 -7.57
C LEU A 280 -15.38 -3.12 -6.07
N ARG A 281 -14.74 -4.19 -5.57
CA ARG A 281 -14.50 -4.35 -4.12
C ARG A 281 -13.69 -3.19 -3.50
N ASP A 282 -12.82 -2.58 -4.29
CA ASP A 282 -11.91 -1.52 -3.83
C ASP A 282 -12.63 -0.19 -3.64
N TRP A 283 -13.89 -0.08 -4.08
CA TRP A 283 -14.77 1.05 -3.79
C TRP A 283 -15.21 1.08 -2.30
N ASP A 284 -15.09 -0.05 -1.59
CA ASP A 284 -15.43 -0.14 -0.17
C ASP A 284 -14.47 0.70 0.70
N GLY A 285 -14.95 1.88 1.08
CA GLY A 285 -14.21 2.86 1.88
C GLY A 285 -13.19 3.67 1.09
N ARG A 286 -13.44 3.95 -0.19
CA ARG A 286 -12.82 5.12 -0.87
C ARG A 286 -13.43 6.41 -0.30
N GLU A 287 -12.64 7.47 -0.24
CA GLU A 287 -13.05 8.74 0.39
C GLU A 287 -14.27 9.37 -0.31
N GLN A 288 -14.29 9.30 -1.64
CA GLN A 288 -15.36 9.82 -2.49
C GLN A 288 -16.59 8.89 -2.60
N ILE A 289 -16.50 7.64 -2.12
CA ILE A 289 -17.58 6.64 -2.27
C ILE A 289 -18.15 6.28 -0.90
N SER A 290 -19.37 6.74 -0.62
CA SER A 290 -20.05 6.36 0.61
C SER A 290 -20.37 4.85 0.64
N ALA A 291 -20.42 4.26 1.84
CA ALA A 291 -20.79 2.86 2.02
C ALA A 291 -22.18 2.51 1.43
N ALA A 292 -23.10 3.49 1.38
CA ALA A 292 -24.41 3.32 0.78
C ALA A 292 -24.35 3.24 -0.76
N ILE A 293 -23.50 4.05 -1.39
CA ILE A 293 -23.25 4.01 -2.83
C ILE A 293 -22.58 2.69 -3.20
N TYR A 294 -21.50 2.33 -2.49
CA TYR A 294 -20.81 1.06 -2.71
C TYR A 294 -21.76 -0.14 -2.64
N LYS A 295 -22.65 -0.19 -1.62
CA LYS A 295 -23.62 -1.28 -1.50
C LYS A 295 -24.58 -1.36 -2.69
N LYS A 296 -25.00 -0.23 -3.25
CA LYS A 296 -25.87 -0.20 -4.45
C LYS A 296 -25.10 -0.59 -5.71
N ALA A 297 -23.90 -0.05 -5.90
CA ALA A 297 -23.01 -0.42 -7.01
C ALA A 297 -22.75 -1.94 -7.03
N LEU A 298 -22.46 -2.53 -5.86
CA LEU A 298 -22.28 -3.96 -5.70
C LEU A 298 -23.55 -4.77 -6.03
N ALA A 299 -24.72 -4.31 -5.58
CA ALA A 299 -25.97 -4.96 -5.89
C ALA A 299 -26.27 -4.93 -7.40
N GLN A 300 -26.01 -3.80 -8.06
CA GLN A 300 -26.16 -3.65 -9.50
C GLN A 300 -25.22 -4.58 -10.26
N TYR A 301 -23.93 -4.57 -9.91
CA TYR A 301 -22.94 -5.48 -10.50
C TYR A 301 -23.35 -6.95 -10.37
N LYS A 302 -23.74 -7.40 -9.17
CA LYS A 302 -24.21 -8.78 -8.95
C LYS A 302 -25.45 -9.11 -9.80
N ALA A 303 -26.37 -8.16 -9.97
CA ALA A 303 -27.57 -8.34 -10.78
C ALA A 303 -27.22 -8.49 -12.27
N THR A 304 -26.41 -7.58 -12.81
CA THR A 304 -25.93 -7.63 -14.21
C THR A 304 -25.15 -8.90 -14.48
N ARG A 305 -24.18 -9.25 -13.62
CA ARG A 305 -23.42 -10.51 -13.74
C ARG A 305 -24.33 -11.73 -13.84
N ARG A 306 -25.32 -11.86 -12.95
CA ARG A 306 -26.26 -12.99 -12.98
C ARG A 306 -27.07 -13.02 -14.28
N ALA A 307 -27.52 -11.87 -14.77
CA ALA A 307 -28.31 -11.77 -16.00
C ALA A 307 -27.47 -12.13 -17.23
N VAL A 308 -26.25 -11.59 -17.34
CA VAL A 308 -25.32 -11.88 -18.44
C VAL A 308 -24.99 -13.37 -18.49
N LEU A 309 -24.58 -13.97 -17.36
CA LEU A 309 -24.26 -15.40 -17.31
C LEU A 309 -25.47 -16.28 -17.70
N ALA A 310 -26.68 -15.89 -17.29
CA ALA A 310 -27.89 -16.61 -17.69
C ALA A 310 -28.19 -16.49 -19.20
N VAL A 311 -27.99 -15.31 -19.79
CA VAL A 311 -28.14 -15.07 -21.24
C VAL A 311 -27.16 -15.92 -22.02
N LEU A 312 -25.89 -15.94 -21.62
CA LEU A 312 -24.83 -16.70 -22.28
C LEU A 312 -25.03 -18.22 -22.14
N ALA A 313 -25.52 -18.71 -21.00
CA ALA A 313 -25.81 -20.13 -20.77
C ALA A 313 -27.02 -20.66 -21.58
N SER A 314 -27.77 -19.79 -22.27
CA SER A 314 -29.01 -20.18 -22.98
C SER A 314 -28.77 -20.95 -24.29
N GLY A 315 -27.54 -21.00 -24.79
CA GLY A 315 -27.15 -21.80 -25.98
C GLY A 315 -27.65 -21.25 -27.33
N HIS A 316 -28.17 -20.02 -27.38
CA HIS A 316 -28.55 -19.37 -28.63
C HIS A 316 -27.33 -18.81 -29.38
N SER A 317 -27.48 -18.51 -30.68
CA SER A 317 -26.42 -17.90 -31.48
C SER A 317 -26.13 -16.45 -31.06
N ALA A 318 -24.93 -15.97 -31.38
CA ALA A 318 -24.51 -14.60 -31.11
C ALA A 318 -25.49 -13.55 -31.66
N ASP A 319 -26.02 -13.75 -32.87
CA ASP A 319 -27.00 -12.82 -33.48
C ASP A 319 -28.27 -12.61 -32.64
N VAL A 320 -28.67 -13.64 -31.88
CA VAL A 320 -29.85 -13.59 -31.00
C VAL A 320 -29.50 -13.00 -29.64
N LEU A 321 -28.28 -13.24 -29.15
CA LEU A 321 -27.85 -12.83 -27.81
C LEU A 321 -27.32 -11.39 -27.76
N THR A 322 -26.68 -10.90 -28.83
CA THR A 322 -26.08 -9.55 -28.86
C THR A 322 -27.07 -8.44 -28.49
N PRO A 323 -28.30 -8.37 -29.04
CA PRO A 323 -29.24 -7.32 -28.64
C PRO A 323 -29.63 -7.36 -27.16
N ARG A 324 -29.69 -8.57 -26.56
CA ARG A 324 -29.97 -8.73 -25.12
C ARG A 324 -28.80 -8.28 -24.26
N LEU A 325 -27.58 -8.49 -24.73
CA LEU A 325 -26.38 -8.02 -24.02
C LEU A 325 -26.25 -6.50 -24.11
N VAL A 326 -26.61 -5.88 -25.24
CA VAL A 326 -26.73 -4.42 -25.35
C VAL A 326 -27.75 -3.90 -24.33
N GLU A 327 -28.95 -4.48 -24.26
CA GLU A 327 -29.97 -4.07 -23.28
C GLU A 327 -29.48 -4.21 -21.82
N LEU A 328 -28.73 -5.27 -21.49
CA LEU A 328 -28.12 -5.43 -20.16
C LEU A 328 -27.02 -4.40 -19.88
N GLY A 329 -26.28 -3.99 -20.92
CA GLY A 329 -25.32 -2.91 -20.87
C GLY A 329 -26.00 -1.57 -20.60
N GLU A 330 -27.11 -1.27 -21.29
CA GLU A 330 -27.92 -0.08 -21.08
C GLU A 330 -28.45 -0.02 -19.64
N GLN A 331 -29.04 -1.10 -19.15
CA GLN A 331 -29.54 -1.20 -17.76
C GLN A 331 -28.43 -0.99 -16.72
N PHE A 332 -27.20 -1.44 -17.02
CA PHE A 332 -26.05 -1.19 -16.16
C PHE A 332 -25.66 0.29 -16.18
N GLY A 333 -25.51 0.89 -17.37
CA GLY A 333 -25.19 2.31 -17.55
C GLY A 333 -26.20 3.24 -16.87
N GLU A 334 -27.50 3.01 -17.10
CA GLU A 334 -28.60 3.78 -16.48
C GLU A 334 -28.57 3.71 -14.96
N ALA A 335 -28.34 2.53 -14.38
CA ALA A 335 -28.25 2.38 -12.94
C ALA A 335 -27.08 3.18 -12.34
N PHE A 336 -25.96 3.28 -13.05
CA PHE A 336 -24.83 4.11 -12.62
C PHE A 336 -25.06 5.61 -12.87
N ASN A 337 -25.78 6.00 -13.93
CA ASN A 337 -26.25 7.38 -14.11
C ASN A 337 -27.08 7.83 -12.90
N GLU A 338 -28.04 7.01 -12.44
CA GLU A 338 -28.86 7.35 -11.27
C GLU A 338 -28.07 7.46 -9.96
N LEU A 339 -27.03 6.63 -9.81
CA LEU A 339 -26.15 6.69 -8.65
C LEU A 339 -25.30 7.95 -8.68
N ASP A 340 -24.78 8.30 -9.84
CA ASP A 340 -23.88 9.43 -10.03
C ASP A 340 -24.58 10.77 -10.02
N GLU A 341 -25.77 10.90 -10.62
CA GLU A 341 -26.57 12.14 -10.63
C GLU A 341 -26.72 12.73 -9.21
N ARG A 342 -26.76 11.86 -8.19
CA ARG A 342 -26.94 12.25 -6.79
C ARG A 342 -25.63 12.52 -6.05
N ALA A 343 -24.54 11.93 -6.49
CA ALA A 343 -23.31 11.83 -5.71
C ALA A 343 -22.08 12.42 -6.40
N GLY A 344 -22.07 12.53 -7.73
CA GLY A 344 -20.95 13.03 -8.53
C GLY A 344 -19.63 12.36 -8.15
N PHE A 345 -19.63 11.02 -8.13
CA PHE A 345 -18.52 10.22 -7.63
C PHE A 345 -17.81 9.43 -8.74
N ILE A 346 -18.43 9.30 -9.91
CA ILE A 346 -17.85 8.59 -11.04
C ILE A 346 -16.94 9.56 -11.79
N GLU A 347 -15.64 9.39 -11.59
CA GLU A 347 -14.60 10.12 -12.30
C GLU A 347 -13.92 9.18 -13.32
N THR A 348 -12.76 9.58 -13.83
CA THR A 348 -11.99 8.78 -14.79
C THR A 348 -11.69 7.36 -14.29
N VAL A 349 -11.31 7.22 -13.01
CA VAL A 349 -10.92 5.91 -12.43
C VAL A 349 -12.15 5.02 -12.23
N GLU A 350 -13.22 5.56 -11.64
CA GLU A 350 -14.45 4.81 -11.41
C GLU A 350 -15.10 4.38 -12.74
N ARG A 351 -15.01 5.20 -13.79
CA ARG A 351 -15.41 4.81 -15.15
C ARG A 351 -14.67 3.56 -15.62
N GLU A 352 -13.35 3.56 -15.50
CA GLU A 352 -12.51 2.44 -15.91
C GLU A 352 -12.87 1.20 -15.09
N ASP A 353 -13.03 1.34 -13.77
CA ASP A 353 -13.47 0.26 -12.87
C ASP A 353 -14.82 -0.36 -13.29
N LEU A 354 -15.76 0.44 -13.81
CA LEU A 354 -17.06 -0.05 -14.28
C LEU A 354 -16.96 -0.88 -15.56
N TYR A 355 -16.09 -0.48 -16.50
CA TYR A 355 -15.85 -1.26 -17.70
C TYR A 355 -15.05 -2.53 -17.41
N ASP A 356 -14.05 -2.45 -16.53
CA ASP A 356 -13.32 -3.60 -16.03
C ASP A 356 -14.28 -4.59 -15.33
N ALA A 357 -15.32 -4.09 -14.65
CA ALA A 357 -16.34 -4.93 -14.06
C ALA A 357 -17.18 -5.67 -15.12
N LEU A 358 -17.55 -5.02 -16.22
CA LEU A 358 -18.25 -5.68 -17.33
C LEU A 358 -17.36 -6.72 -18.02
N ASP A 359 -16.08 -6.39 -18.25
CA ASP A 359 -15.10 -7.29 -18.85
C ASP A 359 -14.84 -8.53 -17.98
N ALA A 360 -14.76 -8.35 -16.66
CA ALA A 360 -14.59 -9.45 -15.71
C ALA A 360 -15.74 -10.46 -15.77
N ILE A 361 -16.99 -10.03 -16.03
CA ILE A 361 -18.13 -10.93 -16.21
C ILE A 361 -17.93 -11.82 -17.45
N ILE A 362 -17.41 -11.23 -18.54
CA ILE A 362 -17.16 -11.96 -19.78
C ILE A 362 -15.98 -12.93 -19.61
N THR A 363 -14.88 -12.47 -19.02
CA THR A 363 -13.73 -13.33 -18.72
C THR A 363 -14.13 -14.54 -17.87
N GLU A 364 -15.02 -14.35 -16.88
CA GLU A 364 -15.58 -15.46 -16.10
C GLU A 364 -16.38 -16.44 -16.98
N ALA A 365 -17.24 -15.92 -17.87
CA ALA A 365 -18.04 -16.75 -18.76
C ALA A 365 -17.18 -17.54 -19.77
N GLU A 366 -16.11 -16.92 -20.28
CA GLU A 366 -15.12 -17.57 -21.16
C GLU A 366 -14.39 -18.68 -20.42
N ALA A 367 -13.91 -18.41 -19.20
CA ALA A 367 -13.25 -19.42 -18.37
C ALA A 367 -14.16 -20.62 -18.06
N ALA A 368 -15.45 -20.39 -17.85
CA ALA A 368 -16.43 -21.45 -17.56
C ALA A 368 -16.85 -22.26 -18.79
N SER A 369 -16.91 -21.64 -19.97
CA SER A 369 -17.41 -22.27 -21.21
C SER A 369 -16.30 -22.76 -22.15
N GLY A 370 -15.09 -22.19 -22.04
CA GLY A 370 -13.98 -22.41 -22.97
C GLY A 370 -14.18 -21.74 -24.34
N ALA A 371 -15.20 -20.88 -24.50
CA ALA A 371 -15.50 -20.19 -25.76
C ALA A 371 -14.95 -18.76 -25.77
N ASP A 372 -14.63 -18.24 -26.95
CA ASP A 372 -14.35 -16.82 -27.17
C ASP A 372 -15.67 -16.03 -27.22
N LEU A 373 -15.81 -15.08 -26.29
CA LEU A 373 -17.00 -14.27 -26.08
C LEU A 373 -16.71 -12.77 -26.25
N ALA A 374 -15.66 -12.40 -26.99
CA ALA A 374 -15.34 -10.99 -27.27
C ALA A 374 -16.52 -10.20 -27.86
N TRP A 375 -17.36 -10.86 -28.69
CA TRP A 375 -18.59 -10.27 -29.23
C TRP A 375 -19.61 -9.90 -28.15
N ALA A 376 -19.67 -10.69 -27.07
CA ALA A 376 -20.59 -10.47 -25.95
C ALA A 376 -20.16 -9.28 -25.11
N GLY A 377 -18.85 -9.17 -24.83
CA GLY A 377 -18.26 -8.00 -24.18
C GLY A 377 -18.51 -6.72 -24.96
N LYS A 378 -18.31 -6.76 -26.29
CA LYS A 378 -18.61 -5.61 -27.15
C LYS A 378 -20.07 -5.18 -27.04
N GLY A 379 -21.02 -6.12 -27.02
CA GLY A 379 -22.44 -5.80 -26.86
C GLY A 379 -22.75 -5.10 -25.54
N LEU A 380 -22.21 -5.59 -24.42
CA LEU A 380 -22.39 -4.95 -23.11
C LEU A 380 -21.82 -3.53 -23.07
N THR A 381 -20.59 -3.36 -23.57
CA THR A 381 -19.94 -2.04 -23.60
C THR A 381 -20.68 -1.07 -24.50
N GLU A 382 -21.15 -1.52 -25.67
CA GLU A 382 -21.95 -0.70 -26.60
C GLU A 382 -23.25 -0.21 -25.95
N GLY A 383 -23.96 -1.08 -25.23
CA GLY A 383 -25.15 -0.70 -24.49
C GLY A 383 -24.86 0.26 -23.33
N CYS A 384 -23.79 0.02 -22.57
CA CYS A 384 -23.42 0.91 -21.48
C CYS A 384 -23.06 2.31 -21.98
N GLU A 385 -22.25 2.41 -23.05
CA GLU A 385 -21.87 3.69 -23.66
C GLU A 385 -23.04 4.42 -24.33
N SER A 386 -24.07 3.72 -24.81
CA SER A 386 -25.20 4.36 -25.52
C SER A 386 -26.05 5.26 -24.61
N VAL A 387 -26.06 4.96 -23.31
CA VAL A 387 -26.85 5.68 -22.28
C VAL A 387 -25.99 6.47 -21.30
N ARG A 388 -24.66 6.37 -21.39
CA ARG A 388 -23.75 6.95 -20.39
C ARG A 388 -23.89 8.48 -20.29
N ASP A 389 -24.16 8.96 -19.08
CA ASP A 389 -24.27 10.38 -18.73
C ASP A 389 -23.43 10.77 -17.49
N TRP A 390 -22.55 9.85 -17.05
CA TRP A 390 -21.51 10.05 -16.03
C TRP A 390 -20.10 10.13 -16.64
#